data_AF-A0A4U5V2C3-F1
#
_entry.id   AF-A0A4U5V2C3-F1
#
_cell.length_a   1.000
_cell.length_b   1.000
_cell.length_c   1.000
_cell.angle_alpha   90.00
_cell.angle_beta   90.00
_cell.angle_gamma   90.00
#
_symmetry.space_group_name_H-M   'P 1'
#
loop_
_entity.id
_entity.type
_entity.pdbx_description
1 polymer ?
#
loop_
_entity_poly.entity_id
_entity_poly.type
_entity_poly.pdbx_seq_one_letter_code
_entity_poly.pdbx_strand_id
1 'polypeptide(L)'
;MDASSVSVLSYRRSKPMGKVRRRVQDLRIPSSSSSSSSHRDFIACRPTLDLSHNESARLAADSLLTRGLEGYHEVLDAEGEVDFLSEPEKIYCLKNGMDGMTDLKKTDRVLDESDVEVYFQSDSRAAGMKDMVREFIRKATMALAIVMDSFSDVELLCDLLEASRRRNVSIHLLLDHLNLNLFIRMWQELKLNSKNFPKLSVRSVEGQTYCAKTGRRLTGQIAESFIITDWTEVLTGSYSFSWLSWQVHRSLAVLVKGSAVIPFHQEFHRLNSSSKPVTDFVTYITVPHTLPQYNTSHAAQNDHANVTKRSKDWPPVPSNPPKRALVCAIPRKQKAASEAPPTTP
;
A
#
# COMPACT_ATOMS: atom_id res chain seq x y z
N MET A 1 -55.95 -5.87 -61.52
CA MET A 1 -56.68 -6.10 -60.25
C MET A 1 -55.83 -7.06 -59.42
N ASP A 2 -54.64 -6.65 -58.99
CA ASP A 2 -54.28 -5.60 -58.04
C ASP A 2 -54.15 -6.11 -56.61
N ALA A 3 -52.97 -5.80 -56.07
CA ALA A 3 -52.72 -5.37 -54.71
C ALA A 3 -53.16 -6.28 -53.57
N SER A 4 -52.18 -6.82 -52.84
CA SER A 4 -51.69 -6.23 -51.57
C SER A 4 -50.86 -7.28 -50.83
N SER A 5 -49.53 -7.17 -50.84
CA SER A 5 -48.77 -6.38 -49.86
C SER A 5 -48.97 -6.87 -48.43
N VAL A 6 -48.17 -7.86 -48.02
CA VAL A 6 -47.67 -7.91 -46.64
C VAL A 6 -46.17 -8.16 -46.70
N SER A 7 -45.43 -7.06 -46.76
CA SER A 7 -44.00 -7.02 -46.55
C SER A 7 -43.71 -7.56 -45.15
N VAL A 8 -43.24 -8.80 -45.04
CA VAL A 8 -42.56 -9.25 -43.83
C VAL A 8 -41.20 -8.58 -43.85
N LEU A 9 -41.12 -7.40 -43.25
CA LEU A 9 -39.87 -6.80 -42.81
C LEU A 9 -39.14 -7.85 -41.97
N SER A 10 -38.26 -8.64 -42.59
CA SER A 10 -37.29 -9.41 -41.84
C SER A 10 -36.41 -8.37 -41.16
N TYR A 11 -36.75 -8.04 -39.92
CA TYR A 11 -35.83 -7.37 -39.02
C TYR A 11 -34.59 -8.23 -38.99
N ARG A 12 -33.57 -7.83 -39.76
CA ARG A 12 -32.24 -8.40 -39.68
C ARG A 12 -31.75 -7.99 -38.30
N ARG A 13 -32.06 -8.79 -37.28
CA ARG A 13 -31.55 -8.58 -35.92
C ARG A 13 -30.06 -8.41 -36.07
N SER A 14 -29.56 -7.22 -35.74
CA SER A 14 -28.13 -6.96 -35.68
C SER A 14 -27.56 -8.02 -34.74
N LYS A 15 -26.64 -8.85 -35.25
CA LYS A 15 -25.94 -9.80 -34.38
C LYS A 15 -25.28 -8.98 -33.27
N PRO A 16 -25.40 -9.40 -32.00
CA PRO A 16 -24.64 -8.76 -30.93
C PRO A 16 -23.15 -8.85 -31.31
N MET A 17 -22.43 -7.78 -31.04
CA MET A 17 -21.00 -7.70 -31.29
C MET A 17 -20.32 -7.48 -29.96
N GLY A 18 -19.55 -8.50 -29.56
CA GLY A 18 -18.74 -8.50 -28.36
C GLY A 18 -17.72 -7.37 -28.34
N LYS A 19 -17.27 -7.04 -27.13
CA LYS A 19 -16.40 -5.87 -26.89
C LYS A 19 -15.04 -6.04 -27.54
N VAL A 20 -14.45 -7.23 -27.46
CA VAL A 20 -13.14 -7.51 -28.06
C VAL A 20 -13.29 -7.57 -29.57
N ARG A 21 -14.34 -8.22 -30.09
CA ARG A 21 -14.63 -8.23 -31.54
C ARG A 21 -14.81 -6.82 -32.12
N ARG A 22 -15.55 -5.95 -31.42
CA ARG A 22 -15.76 -4.55 -31.83
C ARG A 22 -14.43 -3.80 -31.90
N ARG A 23 -13.61 -3.90 -30.85
CA ARG A 23 -12.27 -3.27 -30.84
C ARG A 23 -11.37 -3.78 -31.95
N VAL A 24 -11.38 -5.08 -32.23
CA VAL A 24 -10.60 -5.67 -33.33
C VAL A 24 -11.10 -5.17 -34.70
N GLN A 25 -12.41 -5.00 -34.87
CA GLN A 25 -12.99 -4.48 -36.11
C GLN A 25 -12.69 -2.99 -36.33
N ASP A 26 -12.75 -2.19 -35.27
CA ASP A 26 -12.40 -0.76 -35.30
C ASP A 26 -10.92 -0.54 -35.66
N LEU A 27 -10.03 -1.46 -35.22
CA LEU A 27 -8.62 -1.44 -35.63
C LEU A 27 -8.39 -1.88 -37.08
N ARG A 28 -9.31 -2.67 -37.65
CA ARG A 28 -9.19 -3.24 -39.00
C ARG A 28 -9.72 -2.30 -40.08
N ILE A 29 -10.63 -1.39 -39.75
CA ILE A 29 -11.18 -0.39 -40.65
C ILE A 29 -10.72 0.99 -40.15
N PRO A 30 -9.66 1.59 -40.72
CA PRO A 30 -9.36 2.99 -40.45
C PRO A 30 -10.54 3.80 -40.97
N SER A 31 -11.33 4.40 -40.07
CA SER A 31 -12.55 5.14 -40.42
C SER A 31 -12.26 6.19 -41.49
N SER A 32 -12.68 5.92 -42.73
CA SER A 32 -12.70 6.85 -43.85
C SER A 32 -14.10 7.45 -44.02
N SER A 33 -14.58 8.23 -43.04
CA SER A 33 -15.64 9.24 -43.27
C SER A 33 -15.99 10.04 -42.01
N SER A 34 -15.38 11.21 -41.85
CA SER A 34 -16.09 12.41 -41.36
C SER A 34 -15.21 13.64 -41.62
N SER A 35 -15.07 13.97 -42.91
CA SER A 35 -14.61 15.28 -43.36
C SER A 35 -15.78 16.24 -43.44
N SER A 36 -15.93 17.13 -42.45
CA SER A 36 -16.48 18.48 -42.64
C SER A 36 -16.18 19.38 -41.42
N SER A 37 -15.29 20.35 -41.65
CA SER A 37 -15.07 21.64 -40.95
C SER A 37 -15.60 21.87 -39.53
N SER A 38 -14.67 22.15 -38.59
CA SER A 38 -14.65 23.35 -37.73
C SER A 38 -13.70 23.14 -36.54
N HIS A 39 -12.99 24.20 -36.18
CA HIS A 39 -11.89 24.28 -35.21
C HIS A 39 -12.36 24.17 -33.74
N ARG A 40 -13.09 23.10 -33.37
CA ARG A 40 -13.56 22.89 -31.98
C ARG A 40 -13.47 21.48 -31.38
N ASP A 41 -13.00 20.45 -32.08
CA ASP A 41 -13.05 19.07 -31.54
C ASP A 41 -11.67 18.42 -31.29
N PHE A 42 -10.72 19.16 -30.69
CA PHE A 42 -9.47 18.56 -30.20
C PHE A 42 -9.65 17.65 -28.95
N ILE A 43 -10.88 17.48 -28.46
CA ILE A 43 -11.20 16.65 -27.28
C ILE A 43 -11.86 15.30 -27.66
N ALA A 44 -12.35 15.10 -28.89
CA ALA A 44 -13.19 13.95 -29.23
C ALA A 44 -12.47 12.70 -29.76
N CYS A 45 -11.17 12.76 -30.07
CA CYS A 45 -10.43 11.62 -30.66
C CYS A 45 -9.55 10.86 -29.65
N ARG A 46 -9.90 10.85 -28.35
CA ARG A 46 -9.32 9.89 -27.41
C ARG A 46 -10.23 8.65 -27.38
N PRO A 47 -9.74 7.42 -27.61
CA PRO A 47 -10.57 6.24 -27.39
C PRO A 47 -11.01 6.26 -25.92
N THR A 48 -12.32 6.44 -25.70
CA THR A 48 -12.92 6.32 -24.38
C THR A 48 -12.59 4.93 -23.86
N LEU A 49 -11.79 4.87 -22.80
CA LEU A 49 -11.37 3.61 -22.21
C LEU A 49 -12.62 2.97 -21.59
N ASP A 50 -13.24 2.02 -22.29
CA ASP A 50 -14.40 1.30 -21.78
C ASP A 50 -13.96 0.35 -20.65
N LEU A 51 -14.14 0.80 -19.41
CA LEU A 51 -13.84 0.05 -18.18
C LEU A 51 -14.96 -0.92 -17.78
N SER A 52 -16.04 -1.01 -18.54
CA SER A 52 -17.14 -1.91 -18.19
C SER A 52 -16.73 -3.37 -18.38
N HIS A 53 -17.06 -4.23 -17.41
CA HIS A 53 -16.69 -5.65 -17.42
C HIS A 53 -17.11 -6.35 -18.73
N ASN A 54 -16.23 -7.18 -19.29
CA ASN A 54 -16.57 -7.97 -20.48
C ASN A 54 -17.46 -9.14 -20.09
N GLU A 55 -18.75 -8.85 -19.98
CA GLU A 55 -19.77 -9.81 -19.60
C GLU A 55 -19.79 -11.03 -20.53
N SER A 56 -19.58 -10.82 -21.84
CA SER A 56 -19.50 -11.91 -22.83
C SER A 56 -18.29 -12.83 -22.57
N ALA A 57 -17.15 -12.30 -22.12
CA ALA A 57 -16.00 -13.11 -21.73
C ALA A 57 -16.23 -13.90 -20.43
N ARG A 58 -16.94 -13.30 -19.46
CA ARG A 58 -17.33 -13.96 -18.21
C ARG A 58 -18.28 -15.14 -18.48
N LEU A 59 -19.31 -14.91 -19.30
CA LEU A 59 -20.28 -15.94 -19.71
C LEU A 59 -19.60 -17.08 -20.48
N ALA A 60 -18.67 -16.76 -21.38
CA ALA A 60 -17.92 -17.76 -22.12
C ALA A 60 -17.07 -18.62 -21.17
N ALA A 61 -16.34 -18.01 -20.23
CA ALA A 61 -15.55 -18.74 -19.24
C ALA A 61 -16.40 -19.62 -18.30
N ASP A 62 -17.57 -19.13 -17.86
CA ASP A 62 -18.51 -19.90 -17.04
C ASP A 62 -19.08 -21.12 -17.80
N SER A 63 -19.45 -20.93 -19.07
CA SER A 63 -19.89 -22.02 -19.92
C SER A 63 -18.76 -22.99 -20.28
N LEU A 64 -17.50 -22.55 -20.34
CA LEU A 64 -16.35 -23.42 -20.52
C LEU A 64 -16.20 -24.37 -19.33
N LEU A 65 -16.36 -23.85 -18.11
CA LEU A 65 -16.25 -24.63 -16.88
C LEU A 65 -17.45 -25.57 -16.70
N THR A 66 -18.65 -25.16 -17.10
CA THR A 66 -19.88 -25.94 -16.87
C THR A 66 -20.20 -26.93 -17.99
N ARG A 67 -20.01 -26.51 -19.26
CA ARG A 67 -20.45 -27.24 -20.46
C ARG A 67 -19.29 -27.63 -21.39
N GLY A 68 -18.04 -27.39 -20.97
CA GLY A 68 -16.87 -27.73 -21.75
C GLY A 68 -16.63 -26.81 -22.96
N LEU A 69 -15.75 -27.26 -23.86
CA LEU A 69 -15.36 -26.51 -25.06
C LEU A 69 -16.54 -26.16 -25.97
N GLU A 70 -17.55 -27.03 -26.09
CA GLU A 70 -18.74 -26.75 -26.92
C GLU A 70 -19.54 -25.58 -26.39
N GLY A 71 -19.78 -25.51 -25.07
CA GLY A 71 -20.50 -24.39 -24.46
C GLY A 71 -19.76 -23.07 -24.60
N TYR A 72 -18.43 -23.09 -24.50
CA TYR A 72 -17.60 -21.90 -24.73
C TYR A 72 -17.80 -21.30 -26.12
N HIS A 73 -17.74 -22.13 -27.18
CA HIS A 73 -17.91 -21.64 -28.55
C HIS A 73 -19.35 -21.20 -28.84
N GLU A 74 -20.36 -21.89 -28.28
CA GLU A 74 -21.76 -21.48 -28.40
C GLU A 74 -22.00 -20.08 -27.83
N VAL A 75 -21.42 -19.76 -26.67
CA VAL A 75 -21.54 -18.43 -26.05
C VAL A 75 -20.78 -17.37 -26.86
N LEU A 76 -19.60 -17.69 -27.38
CA LEU A 76 -18.87 -16.75 -28.25
C LEU A 76 -19.65 -16.41 -29.52
N ASP A 77 -20.32 -17.38 -30.12
CA ASP A 77 -21.14 -17.18 -31.31
C ASP A 77 -22.46 -16.45 -31.01
N ALA A 78 -23.07 -16.75 -29.85
CA ALA A 78 -24.30 -16.09 -29.39
C ALA A 78 -24.07 -14.62 -29.03
N GLU A 79 -22.95 -14.31 -28.37
CA GLU A 79 -22.55 -12.95 -27.97
C GLU A 79 -21.79 -12.19 -29.06
N GLY A 80 -21.39 -12.90 -30.13
CA GLY A 80 -20.58 -12.35 -31.21
C GLY A 80 -19.21 -11.86 -30.75
N GLU A 81 -18.59 -12.58 -29.83
CA GLU A 81 -17.26 -12.28 -29.28
C GLU A 81 -16.17 -13.00 -30.11
N VAL A 82 -14.90 -12.67 -29.90
CA VAL A 82 -13.77 -13.43 -30.47
C VAL A 82 -13.28 -14.46 -29.48
N ASP A 83 -12.72 -15.56 -29.97
CA ASP A 83 -12.01 -16.51 -29.12
C ASP A 83 -10.78 -15.81 -28.51
N PHE A 84 -10.79 -15.68 -27.19
CA PHE A 84 -9.78 -14.94 -26.43
C PHE A 84 -8.91 -15.85 -25.55
N LEU A 85 -9.29 -17.12 -25.37
CA LEU A 85 -8.50 -18.10 -24.63
C LEU A 85 -7.65 -18.93 -25.60
N SER A 86 -6.39 -19.14 -25.25
CA SER A 86 -5.54 -20.08 -25.98
C SER A 86 -5.87 -21.54 -25.62
N GLU A 87 -5.55 -22.49 -26.51
CA GLU A 87 -5.78 -23.92 -26.24
C GLU A 87 -5.16 -24.42 -24.92
N PRO A 88 -3.92 -24.04 -24.53
CA PRO A 88 -3.38 -24.40 -23.23
C PRO A 88 -4.19 -23.86 -22.04
N GLU A 89 -4.74 -22.65 -22.16
CA GLU A 89 -5.58 -22.03 -21.13
C GLU A 89 -6.93 -22.73 -21.02
N LYS A 90 -7.55 -23.10 -22.16
CA LYS A 90 -8.80 -23.88 -22.15
C LYS A 90 -8.60 -25.24 -21.47
N ILE A 91 -7.50 -25.93 -21.79
CA ILE A 91 -7.14 -27.21 -21.17
C ILE A 91 -6.90 -27.05 -19.66
N TYR A 92 -6.20 -25.97 -19.26
CA TYR A 92 -5.95 -25.68 -17.85
C TYR A 92 -7.25 -25.44 -17.08
N CYS A 93 -8.16 -24.61 -17.63
CA CYS A 93 -9.45 -24.33 -17.01
C CYS A 93 -10.30 -25.59 -16.84
N LEU A 94 -10.35 -26.47 -17.84
CA LEU A 94 -11.09 -27.73 -17.78
C LEU A 94 -10.48 -28.74 -16.80
N LYS A 95 -9.16 -28.72 -16.65
CA LYS A 95 -8.44 -29.63 -15.75
C LYS A 95 -8.50 -29.19 -14.29
N ASN A 96 -8.63 -27.89 -14.04
CA ASN A 96 -8.51 -27.29 -12.71
C ASN A 96 -9.83 -26.68 -12.18
N GLY A 97 -10.87 -26.58 -13.01
CA GLY A 97 -12.20 -26.14 -12.60
C GLY A 97 -12.96 -27.26 -11.89
N MET A 98 -12.91 -27.32 -10.56
CA MET A 98 -13.73 -28.23 -9.74
C MET A 98 -14.63 -27.45 -8.78
N ASP A 99 -15.85 -27.97 -8.61
CA ASP A 99 -17.06 -27.39 -8.00
C ASP A 99 -16.88 -26.71 -6.65
N GLY A 100 -16.97 -25.38 -6.66
CA GLY A 100 -17.15 -24.55 -5.46
C GLY A 100 -18.61 -24.52 -4.99
N MET A 101 -19.19 -25.67 -4.65
CA MET A 101 -20.48 -25.71 -3.95
C MET A 101 -20.46 -26.74 -2.83
N THR A 102 -19.78 -26.40 -1.73
CA THR A 102 -20.15 -26.88 -0.39
C THR A 102 -20.06 -25.74 0.61
N ASP A 103 -21.24 -25.19 0.91
CA ASP A 103 -21.69 -24.75 2.22
C ASP A 103 -20.70 -23.95 3.10
N LEU A 104 -20.54 -22.66 2.79
CA LEU A 104 -20.23 -21.68 3.84
C LEU A 104 -21.48 -20.86 4.10
N LYS A 105 -22.24 -21.34 5.07
CA LYS A 105 -23.20 -20.56 5.85
C LYS A 105 -22.61 -19.18 6.11
N LYS A 106 -23.36 -18.17 5.68
CA LYS A 106 -23.32 -16.79 6.11
C LYS A 106 -23.30 -16.73 7.64
N THR A 107 -22.12 -16.89 8.25
CA THR A 107 -21.89 -16.42 9.61
C THR A 107 -21.59 -14.96 9.49
N ASP A 108 -22.59 -14.18 9.89
CA ASP A 108 -22.53 -12.77 10.22
C ASP A 108 -21.21 -12.44 10.96
N ARG A 109 -20.19 -12.06 10.20
CA ARG A 109 -19.01 -11.39 10.71
C ARG A 109 -19.04 -10.05 10.01
N VAL A 110 -19.29 -9.00 10.78
CA VAL A 110 -19.01 -7.63 10.39
C VAL A 110 -17.52 -7.58 10.06
N LEU A 111 -17.19 -7.85 8.80
CA LEU A 111 -15.94 -7.40 8.21
C LEU A 111 -16.09 -5.89 8.19
N ASP A 112 -15.23 -5.22 8.95
CA ASP A 112 -15.06 -3.78 8.91
C ASP A 112 -14.87 -3.37 7.44
N GLU A 113 -15.94 -2.88 6.81
CA GLU A 113 -15.96 -2.55 5.39
C GLU A 113 -14.85 -1.54 5.14
N SER A 114 -13.92 -1.90 4.25
CA SER A 114 -12.83 -1.00 3.88
C SER A 114 -13.42 0.16 3.08
N ASP A 115 -13.49 1.32 3.72
CA ASP A 115 -13.93 2.56 3.10
C ASP A 115 -12.71 3.36 2.64
N VAL A 116 -12.73 3.81 1.38
CA VAL A 116 -11.63 4.57 0.76
C VAL A 116 -12.20 5.80 0.09
N GLU A 117 -11.87 6.96 0.63
CA GLU A 117 -12.29 8.25 0.12
C GLU A 117 -11.08 8.97 -0.51
N VAL A 118 -11.26 9.50 -1.72
CA VAL A 118 -10.20 10.20 -2.45
C VAL A 118 -10.53 11.68 -2.52
N TYR A 119 -9.57 12.50 -2.11
CA TYR A 119 -9.70 13.94 -1.99
C TYR A 119 -8.74 14.66 -2.94
N PHE A 120 -9.33 15.45 -3.84
CA PHE A 120 -8.60 16.33 -4.74
C PHE A 120 -8.68 17.77 -4.26
N GLN A 121 -7.54 18.47 -4.29
CA GLN A 121 -7.50 19.91 -4.04
C GLN A 121 -8.32 20.65 -5.10
N SER A 122 -9.53 21.06 -4.71
CA SER A 122 -10.51 21.73 -5.57
C SER A 122 -10.49 23.23 -5.31
N ASP A 123 -10.42 24.04 -6.38
CA ASP A 123 -10.12 25.48 -6.29
C ASP A 123 -11.21 26.37 -5.70
N SER A 124 -12.37 25.87 -5.22
CA SER A 124 -13.47 26.79 -4.94
C SER A 124 -14.32 26.69 -3.68
N ARG A 125 -14.51 25.58 -2.94
CA ARG A 125 -15.43 25.59 -1.76
C ARG A 125 -15.18 24.61 -0.61
N ALA A 126 -14.16 23.77 -0.65
CA ALA A 126 -13.85 22.84 0.43
C ALA A 126 -12.60 23.31 1.20
N ALA A 127 -12.62 23.14 2.51
CA ALA A 127 -11.46 23.18 3.40
C ALA A 127 -10.19 22.77 2.64
N GLY A 128 -9.17 23.64 2.60
CA GLY A 128 -7.97 23.39 1.80
C GLY A 128 -7.32 22.07 2.23
N MET A 129 -6.44 21.48 1.41
CA MET A 129 -5.77 20.21 1.76
C MET A 129 -5.17 20.26 3.17
N LYS A 130 -4.66 21.42 3.58
CA LYS A 130 -4.19 21.63 4.95
C LYS A 130 -5.29 21.57 5.99
N ASP A 131 -6.45 22.17 5.77
CA ASP A 131 -7.55 22.13 6.73
C ASP A 131 -8.00 20.69 6.99
N MET A 132 -8.04 19.86 5.95
CA MET A 132 -8.30 18.42 6.06
C MET A 132 -7.23 17.70 6.90
N VAL A 133 -5.95 17.97 6.64
CA VAL A 133 -4.85 17.41 7.45
C VAL A 133 -4.93 17.89 8.90
N ARG A 134 -5.23 19.18 9.14
CA ARG A 134 -5.40 19.75 10.48
C ARG A 134 -6.59 19.12 11.20
N GLU A 135 -7.71 18.94 10.53
CA GLU A 135 -8.89 18.25 11.07
C GLU A 135 -8.55 16.80 11.43
N PHE A 136 -7.83 16.10 10.56
CA PHE A 136 -7.38 14.73 10.80
C PHE A 136 -6.47 14.63 12.04
N ILE A 137 -5.53 15.55 12.23
CA ILE A 137 -4.66 15.63 13.42
C ILE A 137 -5.47 16.00 14.68
N ARG A 138 -6.49 16.84 14.56
CA ARG A 138 -7.37 17.23 15.68
C ARG A 138 -8.31 16.10 16.10
N LYS A 139 -8.73 15.25 15.17
CA LYS A 139 -9.58 14.09 15.44
C LYS A 139 -8.89 13.04 16.34
N ALA A 140 -7.56 12.95 16.29
CA ALA A 140 -6.81 11.95 17.06
C ALA A 140 -7.04 12.05 18.58
N THR A 141 -7.31 10.91 19.21
CA THR A 141 -7.64 10.84 20.64
C THR A 141 -6.58 10.12 21.47
N MET A 142 -5.94 9.11 20.91
CA MET A 142 -5.02 8.21 21.60
C MET A 142 -3.60 8.28 21.02
N ALA A 143 -3.47 8.10 19.71
CA ALA A 143 -2.18 7.98 19.05
C ALA A 143 -2.18 8.57 17.63
N LEU A 144 -1.04 9.10 17.23
CA LEU A 144 -0.80 9.64 15.90
C LEU A 144 0.55 9.14 15.39
N ALA A 145 0.55 8.39 14.29
CA ALA A 145 1.76 7.88 13.67
C ALA A 145 1.94 8.55 12.30
N ILE A 146 3.00 9.34 12.13
CA ILE A 146 3.23 10.15 10.94
C ILE A 146 4.51 9.68 10.28
N VAL A 147 4.44 9.37 8.99
CA VAL A 147 5.59 9.20 8.11
C VAL A 147 5.55 10.33 7.09
N MET A 148 6.62 11.11 7.01
CA MET A 148 6.66 12.30 6.17
C MET A 148 8.04 12.51 5.55
N ASP A 149 8.03 12.96 4.30
CA ASP A 149 9.23 13.26 3.52
C ASP A 149 9.92 14.56 3.98
N SER A 150 9.15 15.60 4.29
CA SER A 150 9.63 16.92 4.69
C SER A 150 8.68 17.60 5.66
N PHE A 151 9.24 18.21 6.70
CA PHE A 151 8.47 18.91 7.73
C PHE A 151 9.10 20.25 8.10
N SER A 152 8.46 21.32 7.66
CA SER A 152 8.82 22.73 7.93
C SER A 152 7.61 23.63 8.25
N ASP A 153 6.39 23.10 8.28
CA ASP A 153 5.18 23.86 8.61
C ASP A 153 5.02 24.08 10.13
N VAL A 154 5.16 25.33 10.56
CA VAL A 154 5.05 25.74 11.97
C VAL A 154 3.64 25.53 12.53
N GLU A 155 2.58 25.73 11.75
CA GLU A 155 1.22 25.61 12.24
C GLU A 155 0.81 24.15 12.44
N LEU A 156 1.27 23.24 11.58
CA LEU A 156 1.08 21.80 11.77
C LEU A 156 1.88 21.32 12.98
N LEU A 157 3.10 21.82 13.18
CA LEU A 157 3.87 21.54 14.39
C LEU A 157 3.12 21.99 15.65
N CYS A 158 2.54 23.18 15.66
CA CYS A 158 1.72 23.67 16.77
C CYS A 158 0.53 22.74 17.07
N ASP A 159 -0.19 22.28 16.05
CA ASP A 159 -1.31 21.35 16.21
C ASP A 159 -0.86 20.00 16.81
N LEU A 160 0.32 19.49 16.41
CA LEU A 160 0.91 18.28 17.00
C LEU A 160 1.30 18.49 18.46
N LEU A 161 1.95 19.61 18.79
CA LEU A 161 2.34 19.92 20.17
C LEU A 161 1.12 20.13 21.06
N GLU A 162 0.05 20.72 20.53
CA GLU A 162 -1.24 20.82 21.20
C GLU A 162 -1.85 19.43 21.46
N ALA A 163 -1.82 18.54 20.47
CA ALA A 163 -2.27 17.15 20.62
C ALA A 163 -1.50 16.43 21.74
N SER A 164 -0.18 16.56 21.75
CA SER A 164 0.68 15.89 22.72
C SER A 164 0.49 16.45 24.13
N ARG A 165 0.47 17.79 24.28
CA ARG A 165 0.46 18.43 25.60
C ARG A 165 -0.94 18.60 26.20
N ARG A 166 -1.94 18.98 25.41
CA ARG A 166 -3.30 19.25 25.90
C ARG A 166 -4.18 18.00 25.89
N ARG A 167 -4.12 17.23 24.81
CA ARG A 167 -4.94 16.02 24.62
C ARG A 167 -4.23 14.75 25.10
N ASN A 168 -2.95 14.84 25.46
CA ASN A 168 -2.15 13.71 25.93
C ASN A 168 -2.03 12.57 24.90
N VAL A 169 -2.08 12.92 23.60
CA VAL A 169 -1.96 11.98 22.46
C VAL A 169 -0.49 11.58 22.28
N SER A 170 -0.24 10.30 22.04
CA SER A 170 1.10 9.78 21.74
C SER A 170 1.44 9.98 20.27
N ILE A 171 2.47 10.77 19.97
CA ILE A 171 2.85 11.13 18.60
C ILE A 171 4.17 10.45 18.24
N HIS A 172 4.15 9.68 17.17
CA HIS A 172 5.33 9.07 16.56
C HIS A 172 5.56 9.71 15.19
N LEU A 173 6.67 10.41 15.06
CA LEU A 173 7.03 11.15 13.87
C LEU A 173 8.28 10.52 13.24
N LEU A 174 8.11 9.92 12.07
CA LEU A 174 9.16 9.36 11.24
C LEU A 174 9.43 10.34 10.09
N LEU A 175 10.63 10.93 10.07
CA LEU A 175 11.04 11.89 9.05
C LEU A 175 12.19 11.34 8.21
N ASP A 176 12.18 11.68 6.93
CA ASP A 176 13.32 11.41 6.06
C ASP A 176 14.61 12.07 6.58
N HIS A 177 15.71 11.33 6.50
CA HIS A 177 17.01 11.78 7.00
C HIS A 177 17.56 13.01 6.28
N LEU A 178 17.31 13.15 4.96
CA LEU A 178 17.85 14.27 4.19
C LEU A 178 17.17 15.59 4.57
N ASN A 179 15.87 15.54 4.82
CA ASN A 179 15.07 16.72 5.16
C ASN A 179 14.95 16.98 6.67
N LEU A 180 15.47 16.09 7.52
CA LEU A 180 15.40 16.22 8.98
C LEU A 180 15.96 17.55 9.51
N ASN A 181 17.00 18.09 8.87
CA ASN A 181 17.61 19.36 9.28
C ASN A 181 16.63 20.54 9.21
N LEU A 182 15.65 20.51 8.29
CA LEU A 182 14.61 21.53 8.20
C LEU A 182 13.76 21.55 9.47
N PHE A 183 13.37 20.37 9.95
CA PHE A 183 12.61 20.21 11.17
C PHE A 183 13.40 20.64 12.40
N ILE A 184 14.67 20.19 12.53
CA ILE A 184 15.53 20.55 13.67
C ILE A 184 15.73 22.06 13.74
N ARG A 185 15.95 22.71 12.59
CA ARG A 185 16.09 24.16 12.53
C ARG A 185 14.81 24.86 12.98
N MET A 186 13.65 24.46 12.46
CA MET A 186 12.35 24.98 12.89
C MET A 186 12.15 24.80 14.41
N TRP A 187 12.49 23.63 14.95
CA TRP A 187 12.38 23.34 16.39
C TRP A 187 13.26 24.25 17.25
N GLN A 188 14.50 24.49 16.81
CA GLN A 188 15.45 25.38 17.49
C GLN A 188 15.03 26.85 17.42
N GLU A 189 14.55 27.31 16.26
CA GLU A 189 14.06 28.68 16.08
C GLU A 189 12.87 29.00 17.00
N LEU A 190 11.99 28.00 17.22
CA LEU A 190 10.87 28.10 18.15
C LEU A 190 11.26 27.92 19.63
N LYS A 191 12.55 27.67 19.93
CA LYS A 191 13.11 27.47 21.28
C LYS A 191 12.37 26.40 22.08
N LEU A 192 11.93 25.33 21.41
CA LEU A 192 11.17 24.25 22.03
C LEU A 192 12.10 23.30 22.81
N ASN A 193 11.66 22.88 23.98
CA ASN A 193 12.37 21.90 24.80
C ASN A 193 11.68 20.54 24.70
N SER A 194 12.41 19.51 24.28
CA SER A 194 11.88 18.15 24.14
C SER A 194 11.36 17.57 25.46
N LYS A 195 11.92 17.99 26.61
CA LYS A 195 11.46 17.56 27.94
C LYS A 195 10.01 17.94 28.23
N ASN A 196 9.50 18.98 27.58
CA ASN A 196 8.11 19.43 27.77
C ASN A 196 7.10 18.53 27.03
N PHE A 197 7.58 17.63 26.16
CA PHE A 197 6.75 16.80 25.29
C PHE A 197 7.14 15.32 25.41
N PRO A 198 6.91 14.70 26.58
CA PRO A 198 7.27 13.29 26.84
C PRO A 198 6.40 12.29 26.05
N LYS A 199 5.47 12.76 25.24
CA LYS A 199 4.63 11.96 24.34
C LYS A 199 4.86 12.29 22.87
N LEU A 200 5.98 12.93 22.55
CA LEU A 200 6.44 13.15 21.18
C LEU A 200 7.72 12.34 20.94
N SER A 201 7.70 11.41 20.00
CA SER A 201 8.88 10.69 19.53
C SER A 201 9.20 11.11 18.11
N VAL A 202 10.42 11.60 17.87
CA VAL A 202 10.90 11.98 16.53
C VAL A 202 12.07 11.07 16.16
N ARG A 203 11.96 10.41 15.02
CA ARG A 203 12.95 9.45 14.53
C ARG A 203 13.25 9.72 13.06
N SER A 204 14.49 9.48 12.68
CA SER A 204 14.99 9.63 11.32
C SER A 204 14.94 8.28 10.61
N VAL A 205 14.42 8.29 9.38
CA VAL A 205 14.34 7.12 8.51
C VAL A 205 15.19 7.38 7.26
N GLU A 206 15.91 6.35 6.83
CA GLU A 206 16.69 6.35 5.61
C GLU A 206 16.04 5.39 4.62
N GLY A 207 16.07 5.72 3.32
CA GLY A 207 15.64 4.80 2.29
C GLY A 207 16.63 3.66 2.05
N GLN A 208 16.37 2.88 1.00
CA GLN A 208 17.23 1.76 0.64
C GLN A 208 18.64 2.21 0.27
N THR A 209 19.65 1.48 0.71
CA THR A 209 21.05 1.77 0.33
C THR A 209 21.45 0.97 -0.90
N TYR A 210 21.74 1.68 -2.00
CA TYR A 210 22.37 1.12 -3.18
C TYR A 210 23.90 1.13 -3.05
N CYS A 211 24.53 -0.01 -3.29
CA CYS A 211 25.99 -0.13 -3.32
C CYS A 211 26.47 -0.20 -4.78
N ALA A 212 27.17 0.84 -5.23
CA ALA A 212 27.75 0.89 -6.56
C ALA A 212 28.95 -0.06 -6.69
N LYS A 213 29.26 -0.49 -7.91
CA LYS A 213 30.43 -1.34 -8.22
C LYS A 213 31.76 -0.70 -7.80
N THR A 214 31.81 0.62 -7.65
CA THR A 214 32.97 1.38 -7.16
C THR A 214 33.15 1.29 -5.62
N GLY A 215 32.25 0.61 -4.92
CA GLY A 215 32.20 0.57 -3.44
C GLY A 215 31.49 1.77 -2.81
N ARG A 216 31.04 2.75 -3.61
CA ARG A 216 30.28 3.91 -3.10
C ARG A 216 28.86 3.48 -2.70
N ARG A 217 28.38 4.00 -1.58
CA ARG A 217 27.02 3.78 -1.08
C ARG A 217 26.17 5.02 -1.35
N LEU A 218 24.96 4.81 -1.87
CA LEU A 218 23.94 5.82 -2.09
C LEU A 218 22.71 5.42 -1.29
N THR A 219 22.33 6.21 -0.30
CA THR A 219 21.12 5.99 0.48
C THR A 219 19.96 6.76 -0.16
N GLY A 220 18.86 6.07 -0.45
CA GLY A 220 17.65 6.68 -0.99
C GLY A 220 16.89 7.51 0.05
N GLN A 221 15.95 8.31 -0.42
CA GLN A 221 15.02 9.07 0.42
C GLN A 221 13.71 8.30 0.62
N ILE A 222 13.00 8.61 1.70
CA ILE A 222 11.62 8.20 1.90
C ILE A 222 10.70 9.23 1.23
N ALA A 223 9.96 8.79 0.21
CA ALA A 223 8.95 9.62 -0.48
C ALA A 223 7.52 9.31 -0.02
N GLU A 224 7.35 8.32 0.85
CA GLU A 224 6.05 7.92 1.40
C GLU A 224 5.57 8.96 2.40
N SER A 225 4.30 9.36 2.28
CA SER A 225 3.67 10.35 3.16
C SER A 225 2.30 9.84 3.59
N PHE A 226 2.20 9.43 4.86
CA PHE A 226 0.95 8.98 5.44
C PHE A 226 0.87 9.26 6.94
N ILE A 227 -0.36 9.41 7.42
CA ILE A 227 -0.70 9.71 8.80
C ILE A 227 -1.71 8.67 9.26
N ILE A 228 -1.40 7.96 10.33
CA ILE A 228 -2.28 6.99 10.97
C ILE A 228 -2.84 7.64 12.24
N THR A 229 -4.16 7.71 12.35
CA THR A 229 -4.87 8.22 13.53
C THR A 229 -5.50 7.07 14.30
N ASP A 230 -5.21 6.99 15.60
CA ASP A 230 -5.77 6.02 16.55
C ASP A 230 -5.68 4.55 16.11
N TRP A 231 -4.79 4.23 15.17
CA TRP A 231 -4.68 2.90 14.52
C TRP A 231 -5.97 2.42 13.85
N THR A 232 -6.83 3.35 13.43
CA THR A 232 -8.14 3.05 12.82
C THR A 232 -8.32 3.67 11.44
N GLU A 233 -7.71 4.84 11.21
CA GLU A 233 -7.83 5.57 9.95
C GLU A 233 -6.45 6.01 9.46
N VAL A 234 -6.27 6.04 8.14
CA VAL A 234 -5.03 6.47 7.50
C VAL A 234 -5.31 7.52 6.45
N LEU A 235 -4.62 8.64 6.54
CA LEU A 235 -4.58 9.67 5.51
C LEU A 235 -3.24 9.57 4.78
N THR A 236 -3.25 9.18 3.51
CA THR A 236 -2.05 9.06 2.66
C THR A 236 -2.16 9.97 1.46
N GLY A 237 -1.03 10.46 0.92
CA GLY A 237 -1.11 11.37 -0.22
C GLY A 237 0.22 11.92 -0.69
N SER A 238 0.15 13.00 -1.48
CA SER A 238 1.30 13.75 -1.97
C SER A 238 1.55 15.04 -1.19
N TYR A 239 0.88 15.21 -0.04
CA TYR A 239 0.95 16.42 0.78
C TYR A 239 2.12 16.32 1.78
N SER A 240 3.17 17.08 1.54
CA SER A 240 4.28 17.25 2.50
C SER A 240 3.96 18.36 3.51
N PHE A 241 4.51 18.30 4.72
CA PHE A 241 4.30 19.34 5.74
C PHE A 241 5.17 20.58 5.50
N SER A 242 4.91 21.27 4.39
CA SER A 242 5.62 22.49 3.98
C SER A 242 4.65 23.55 3.48
N TRP A 243 5.08 24.81 3.50
CA TRP A 243 4.29 25.94 3.01
C TRP A 243 3.94 25.81 1.51
N LEU A 244 4.83 25.24 0.70
CA LEU A 244 4.56 25.03 -0.74
C LEU A 244 3.42 24.03 -0.97
N SER A 245 3.36 22.97 -0.17
CA SER A 245 2.28 21.98 -0.25
C SER A 245 0.93 22.55 0.17
N TRP A 246 0.92 23.54 1.08
CA TRP A 246 -0.27 24.35 1.33
C TRP A 246 -0.62 25.16 0.08
N GLN A 247 0.26 26.08 -0.31
CA GLN A 247 -0.13 27.28 -1.04
C GLN A 247 -0.01 27.14 -2.56
N VAL A 248 0.94 26.33 -3.04
CA VAL A 248 1.36 26.33 -4.45
C VAL A 248 1.09 24.98 -5.10
N HIS A 249 1.42 23.88 -4.42
CA HIS A 249 1.28 22.54 -5.01
C HIS A 249 -0.17 22.10 -5.02
N ARG A 250 -0.55 21.38 -6.08
CA ARG A 250 -1.81 20.65 -6.13
C ARG A 250 -1.56 19.24 -5.61
N SER A 251 -2.12 18.96 -4.44
CA SER A 251 -1.92 17.69 -3.75
C SER A 251 -3.14 16.78 -3.85
N LEU A 252 -2.89 15.48 -3.70
CA LEU A 252 -3.89 14.43 -3.56
C LEU A 252 -3.81 13.87 -2.14
N ALA A 253 -4.96 13.62 -1.53
CA ALA A 253 -5.06 12.82 -0.32
C ALA A 253 -6.08 11.69 -0.49
N VAL A 254 -5.83 10.59 0.20
CA VAL A 254 -6.68 9.40 0.22
C VAL A 254 -6.85 9.04 1.68
N LEU A 255 -8.10 9.05 2.14
CA LEU A 255 -8.49 8.59 3.45
C LEU A 255 -8.90 7.13 3.34
N VAL A 256 -8.23 6.27 4.09
CA VAL A 256 -8.46 4.84 4.16
C VAL A 256 -8.95 4.50 5.56
N LYS A 257 -10.08 3.81 5.65
CA LYS A 257 -10.65 3.31 6.90
C LYS A 257 -10.85 1.80 6.82
N GLY A 258 -11.04 1.20 7.99
CA GLY A 258 -11.37 -0.21 8.13
C GLY A 258 -10.19 -1.17 7.91
N SER A 259 -10.46 -2.37 7.40
CA SER A 259 -9.41 -3.41 7.27
C SER A 259 -8.28 -3.04 6.29
N ALA A 260 -8.50 -2.11 5.37
CA ALA A 260 -7.49 -1.60 4.44
C ALA A 260 -6.35 -0.80 5.12
N VAL A 261 -6.46 -0.49 6.42
CA VAL A 261 -5.43 0.20 7.21
C VAL A 261 -4.28 -0.74 7.63
N ILE A 262 -4.51 -2.06 7.65
CA ILE A 262 -3.54 -3.06 8.13
C ILE A 262 -2.17 -2.97 7.44
N PRO A 263 -2.07 -2.84 6.09
CA PRO A 263 -0.77 -2.72 5.42
C PRO A 263 0.02 -1.49 5.86
N PHE A 264 -0.65 -0.36 6.14
CA PHE A 264 0.00 0.86 6.62
C PHE A 264 0.58 0.69 8.03
N HIS A 265 -0.09 -0.09 8.89
CA HIS A 265 0.46 -0.43 10.20
C HIS A 265 1.75 -1.24 10.08
N GLN A 266 1.74 -2.27 9.22
CA GLN A 266 2.91 -3.11 8.97
C GLN A 266 4.07 -2.27 8.43
N GLU A 267 3.78 -1.37 7.49
CA GLU A 267 4.76 -0.47 6.91
C GLU A 267 5.32 0.51 7.94
N PHE A 268 4.47 1.13 8.75
CA PHE A 268 4.90 1.99 9.84
C PHE A 268 5.83 1.27 10.81
N HIS A 269 5.47 0.04 11.22
CA HIS A 269 6.32 -0.76 12.10
C HIS A 269 7.67 -1.10 11.45
N ARG A 270 7.66 -1.46 10.16
CA ARG A 270 8.87 -1.74 9.39
C ARG A 270 9.81 -0.53 9.37
N LEU A 271 9.28 0.66 9.05
CA LEU A 271 10.05 1.91 9.04
C LEU A 271 10.55 2.26 10.44
N ASN A 272 9.68 2.16 11.46
CA ASN A 272 10.05 2.46 12.84
C ASN A 272 11.17 1.54 13.35
N SER A 273 11.15 0.24 13.03
CA SER A 273 12.22 -0.69 13.38
C SER A 273 13.57 -0.35 12.73
N SER A 274 13.54 0.19 11.51
CA SER A 274 14.76 0.61 10.80
C SER A 274 15.25 2.02 11.16
N SER A 275 14.39 2.82 11.80
CA SER A 275 14.63 4.23 12.08
C SER A 275 15.60 4.45 13.24
N LYS A 276 16.31 5.59 13.20
CA LYS A 276 17.25 6.03 14.24
C LYS A 276 16.60 7.15 15.07
N PRO A 277 16.69 7.13 16.41
CA PRO A 277 16.18 8.24 17.22
C PRO A 277 16.94 9.52 16.90
N VAL A 278 16.24 10.65 16.82
CA VAL A 278 16.89 11.96 16.64
C VAL A 278 17.42 12.43 17.98
N THR A 279 18.69 12.85 18.00
CA THR A 279 19.34 13.43 19.18
C THR A 279 18.48 14.60 19.69
N ASP A 280 18.31 14.68 21.01
CA ASP A 280 17.39 15.58 21.74
C ASP A 280 15.93 15.10 21.89
N PHE A 281 15.45 14.11 21.11
CA PHE A 281 14.07 13.59 21.19
C PHE A 281 13.99 12.18 21.78
N VAL A 282 14.66 11.94 22.91
CA VAL A 282 14.66 10.63 23.57
C VAL A 282 13.38 10.43 24.37
N THR A 283 12.40 9.80 23.73
CA THR A 283 11.10 9.51 24.36
C THR A 283 10.81 8.02 24.30
N TYR A 284 10.49 7.42 25.46
CA TYR A 284 10.18 5.99 25.61
C TYR A 284 8.72 5.67 25.32
N ILE A 285 8.17 6.20 24.22
CA ILE A 285 6.81 5.84 23.82
C ILE A 285 6.86 4.43 23.24
N THR A 286 6.21 3.48 23.90
CA THR A 286 6.00 2.14 23.37
C THR A 286 5.06 2.26 22.18
N VAL A 287 5.56 2.06 20.95
CA VAL A 287 4.68 1.84 19.80
C VAL A 287 3.86 0.59 20.13
N PRO A 288 2.52 0.62 20.08
CA PRO A 288 1.70 -0.56 20.37
C PRO A 288 2.14 -1.73 19.46
N HIS A 289 2.74 -2.76 20.04
CA HIS A 289 3.21 -3.94 19.29
C HIS A 289 2.08 -4.90 18.91
N THR A 290 0.86 -4.59 19.32
CA THR A 290 -0.34 -5.32 18.92
C THR A 290 -1.03 -4.54 17.81
N LEU A 291 -0.91 -5.05 16.57
CA LEU A 291 -1.94 -4.86 15.55
C LEU A 291 -3.31 -4.98 16.23
N PRO A 292 -4.31 -4.13 15.93
CA PRO A 292 -5.68 -4.38 16.36
C PRO A 292 -6.00 -5.84 16.02
N GLN A 293 -6.24 -6.65 17.06
CA GLN A 293 -6.56 -8.06 16.88
C GLN A 293 -7.94 -8.12 16.24
N TYR A 294 -7.99 -8.16 14.91
CA TYR A 294 -9.16 -8.69 14.22
C TYR A 294 -9.23 -10.17 14.61
N ASN A 295 -10.08 -10.47 15.59
CA ASN A 295 -10.20 -11.76 16.26
C ASN A 295 -10.26 -12.92 15.26
N THR A 296 -9.17 -13.67 15.15
CA THR A 296 -9.23 -15.05 14.68
C THR A 296 -9.37 -15.93 15.91
N SER A 297 -10.60 -16.04 16.42
CA SER A 297 -10.93 -17.03 17.43
C SER A 297 -11.12 -18.39 16.75
N HIS A 298 -10.10 -19.25 16.81
CA HIS A 298 -10.33 -20.68 16.84
C HIS A 298 -9.86 -21.21 18.18
N ALA A 299 -10.85 -21.62 18.97
CA ALA A 299 -10.71 -22.40 20.17
C ALA A 299 -10.00 -23.72 19.85
N ALA A 300 -8.91 -24.00 20.56
CA ALA A 300 -8.53 -25.37 20.88
C ALA A 300 -8.93 -25.57 22.34
N GLN A 301 -9.95 -26.40 22.53
CA GLN A 301 -10.52 -26.78 23.81
C GLN A 301 -9.45 -27.35 24.74
N ASN A 302 -9.48 -26.83 25.98
CA ASN A 302 -9.13 -27.60 27.17
C ASN A 302 -10.00 -28.86 27.20
N ASP A 303 -9.37 -30.03 27.25
CA ASP A 303 -9.94 -31.20 27.91
C ASP A 303 -8.96 -31.64 29.01
N HIS A 304 -9.37 -31.41 30.26
CA HIS A 304 -8.74 -31.97 31.45
C HIS A 304 -9.59 -33.16 31.92
N ALA A 305 -8.99 -34.36 31.95
CA ALA A 305 -9.42 -35.41 32.87
C ALA A 305 -8.22 -36.30 33.29
N ASN A 306 -7.94 -36.27 34.59
CA ASN A 306 -6.87 -36.98 35.31
C ASN A 306 -7.06 -38.50 35.33
N VAL A 307 -5.97 -39.29 35.18
CA VAL A 307 -5.77 -40.59 35.87
C VAL A 307 -4.28 -40.84 36.17
N THR A 308 -3.93 -40.69 37.45
CA THR A 308 -3.10 -41.54 38.35
C THR A 308 -1.80 -42.26 37.90
N LYS A 309 -0.70 -41.87 38.59
CA LYS A 309 0.54 -42.59 38.98
C LYS A 309 0.84 -43.99 38.41
N ARG A 310 2.07 -44.16 37.89
CA ARG A 310 3.03 -45.22 38.28
C ARG A 310 4.47 -44.87 37.90
N SER A 311 5.39 -45.04 38.84
CA SER A 311 6.84 -44.91 38.65
C SER A 311 7.45 -46.17 38.02
N LYS A 312 8.58 -46.01 37.32
CA LYS A 312 9.73 -46.94 37.38
C LYS A 312 10.97 -46.34 36.67
N ASP A 313 12.10 -46.69 37.23
CA ASP A 313 13.42 -46.05 37.19
C ASP A 313 14.34 -46.41 35.99
N TRP A 314 15.44 -45.62 35.90
CA TRP A 314 16.83 -45.90 35.44
C TRP A 314 17.30 -45.18 34.15
N PRO A 315 18.59 -44.77 34.01
CA PRO A 315 19.50 -43.97 34.85
C PRO A 315 20.10 -42.74 34.08
N PRO A 316 20.96 -41.88 34.68
CA PRO A 316 21.54 -40.70 34.01
C PRO A 316 22.95 -40.93 33.46
N VAL A 317 23.31 -40.26 32.35
CA VAL A 317 24.67 -40.24 31.76
C VAL A 317 24.98 -38.81 31.24
N PRO A 318 26.24 -38.30 31.32
CA PRO A 318 26.50 -36.97 31.84
C PRO A 318 27.00 -35.89 30.85
N SER A 319 26.93 -34.66 31.35
CA SER A 319 27.74 -33.44 31.12
C SER A 319 28.77 -33.34 29.96
N ASN A 320 28.62 -32.19 29.27
CA ASN A 320 29.59 -31.28 28.64
C ASN A 320 29.74 -31.23 27.11
N PRO A 321 29.85 -30.01 26.53
CA PRO A 321 29.82 -29.76 25.09
C PRO A 321 31.23 -29.73 24.46
N PRO A 322 31.37 -29.97 23.14
CA PRO A 322 32.64 -29.77 22.46
C PRO A 322 32.81 -28.31 22.03
N LYS A 323 33.94 -27.72 22.45
CA LYS A 323 34.53 -26.50 21.89
C LYS A 323 34.96 -26.79 20.44
N ARG A 324 34.58 -25.94 19.49
CA ARG A 324 35.29 -25.81 18.21
C ARG A 324 35.42 -24.34 17.85
N ALA A 325 36.63 -23.84 18.05
CA ALA A 325 37.08 -22.54 17.58
C ALA A 325 37.18 -22.56 16.04
N LEU A 326 36.65 -21.52 15.40
CA LEU A 326 37.05 -21.14 14.04
C LEU A 326 37.60 -19.71 14.12
N VAL A 327 38.92 -19.62 14.20
CA VAL A 327 39.71 -18.40 14.01
C VAL A 327 40.44 -18.58 12.70
N CYS A 328 40.21 -17.69 11.73
CA CYS A 328 41.09 -17.46 10.58
C CYS A 328 40.58 -16.22 9.84
N ALA A 329 41.35 -15.27 9.33
CA ALA A 329 42.67 -14.73 9.63
C ALA A 329 42.75 -13.44 8.80
N ILE A 330 43.24 -12.35 9.39
CA ILE A 330 43.56 -11.09 8.72
C ILE A 330 44.92 -11.26 8.04
N PRO A 331 45.12 -10.90 6.75
CA PRO A 331 46.46 -10.84 6.20
C PRO A 331 47.10 -9.48 6.51
N ARG A 332 48.05 -9.47 7.45
CA ARG A 332 49.06 -8.40 7.59
C ARG A 332 50.24 -8.71 6.65
N LYS A 333 50.54 -7.79 5.72
CA LYS A 333 51.83 -7.73 5.03
C LYS A 333 52.88 -7.04 5.91
N GLN A 334 54.12 -7.50 5.74
CA GLN A 334 55.32 -7.25 6.55
C GLN A 334 55.90 -5.84 6.44
N LYS A 335 56.76 -5.56 7.43
CA LYS A 335 57.53 -4.35 7.75
C LYS A 335 58.99 -4.49 7.25
N ALA A 336 59.57 -3.41 6.71
CA ALA A 336 60.97 -2.99 6.76
C ALA A 336 61.05 -1.60 6.07
N ALA A 337 61.82 -0.59 6.46
CA ALA A 337 63.01 -0.49 7.28
C ALA A 337 63.07 0.89 8.00
N SER A 338 64.01 0.99 8.95
CA SER A 338 64.29 2.12 9.84
C SER A 338 65.11 3.23 9.19
N GLU A 339 64.91 4.47 9.63
CA GLU A 339 66.02 5.38 9.99
C GLU A 339 65.54 6.50 10.93
N ALA A 340 66.33 6.80 11.95
CA ALA A 340 66.10 7.79 13.00
C ALA A 340 67.00 9.04 12.75
N PRO A 341 66.81 10.15 13.49
CA PRO A 341 67.09 11.51 13.03
C PRO A 341 68.48 12.04 13.45
N PRO A 342 68.85 13.26 13.04
CA PRO A 342 69.76 14.07 13.83
C PRO A 342 69.07 15.32 14.38
N THR A 343 69.31 15.57 15.66
CA THR A 343 69.10 16.85 16.34
C THR A 343 70.48 17.48 16.58
N THR A 344 70.53 18.82 16.50
CA THR A 344 71.51 19.77 17.09
C THR A 344 72.87 19.95 16.39
N PRO A 345 73.56 21.11 16.56
CA PRO A 345 73.43 22.14 17.62
C PRO A 345 72.42 23.26 17.36
#